data_AF-A0AAW0HLV9-F1
#
_entry.id   AF-A0AAW0HLV9-F1
#
_cell.length_a   1.000
_cell.length_b   1.000
_cell.length_c   1.000
_cell.angle_alpha   90.00
_cell.angle_beta   90.00
_cell.angle_gamma   90.00
#
_symmetry.space_group_name_H-M   'P 1'
#
loop_
_entity.id
_entity.type
_entity.pdbx_description
1 polymer ?
#
loop_
_entity_poly.entity_id
_entity_poly.type
_entity_poly.pdbx_seq_one_letter_code
_entity_poly.pdbx_strand_id
1 'polypeptide(L)'
;MHYSSRIFNVFLYSLSTDMNEVYHLLYNMLKDTAAENYLLSILQHFLLIRNDYYIRPQYYKIIEECVSQIVLHCSGMDPDFKYRQRLDIDLTHLI
;
A
#
# COMPACT_ATOMS: atom_id res chain seq x y z
N MET A 1 3.32 -23.33 -5.86
CA MET A 1 4.29 -22.30 -6.30
C MET A 1 3.79 -20.89 -5.97
N HIS A 2 3.54 -20.56 -4.69
CA HIS A 2 2.98 -19.26 -4.27
C HIS A 2 3.85 -18.53 -3.23
N TYR A 3 5.12 -18.96 -3.08
CA TYR A 3 6.11 -18.32 -2.21
C TYR A 3 7.05 -17.37 -2.95
N SER A 4 7.10 -17.44 -4.29
CA SER A 4 8.06 -16.71 -5.13
C SER A 4 7.78 -15.20 -5.19
N SER A 5 6.52 -14.77 -5.06
CA SER A 5 6.11 -13.38 -5.24
C SER A 5 6.40 -12.48 -4.01
N ARG A 6 6.59 -13.09 -2.82
CA ARG A 6 6.82 -12.35 -1.56
C ARG A 6 8.29 -11.99 -1.35
N ILE A 7 9.23 -12.91 -1.64
CA ILE A 7 10.66 -12.57 -1.65
C ILE A 7 10.91 -11.47 -2.68
N PHE A 8 10.27 -11.54 -3.84
CA PHE A 8 10.35 -10.48 -4.85
C PHE A 8 9.84 -9.13 -4.34
N ASN A 9 8.71 -9.06 -3.63
CA ASN A 9 8.19 -7.81 -3.05
C ASN A 9 9.10 -7.20 -1.98
N VAL A 10 9.64 -8.01 -1.06
CA VAL A 10 10.58 -7.54 -0.03
C VAL A 10 11.90 -7.09 -0.66
N PHE A 11 12.36 -7.79 -1.70
CA PHE A 11 13.56 -7.40 -2.46
C PHE A 11 13.33 -6.07 -3.21
N LEU A 12 12.16 -5.87 -3.83
CA LEU A 12 11.82 -4.65 -4.55
C LEU A 12 11.73 -3.43 -3.60
N TYR A 13 11.15 -3.62 -2.41
CA TYR A 13 11.14 -2.62 -1.32
C TYR A 13 12.55 -2.18 -0.90
N SER A 14 13.55 -3.07 -1.00
CA SER A 14 14.93 -2.79 -0.59
C SER A 14 15.84 -2.30 -1.72
N LEU A 15 15.46 -2.45 -3.00
CA LEU A 15 16.34 -2.19 -4.15
C LEU A 15 15.95 -0.95 -4.96
N SER A 16 14.67 -0.58 -5.04
CA SER A 16 14.27 0.61 -5.80
C SER A 16 14.17 1.81 -4.87
N THR A 17 15.15 2.71 -4.98
CA THR A 17 15.21 3.95 -4.19
C THR A 17 14.60 5.15 -4.93
N ASP A 18 14.18 4.96 -6.19
CA ASP A 18 13.61 6.01 -7.04
C ASP A 18 12.08 5.88 -7.13
N MET A 19 11.39 6.94 -6.71
CA MET A 19 9.92 6.99 -6.70
C MET A 19 9.31 6.85 -8.10
N ASN A 20 9.97 7.39 -9.14
CA ASN A 20 9.43 7.32 -10.50
C ASN A 20 9.56 5.90 -11.05
N GLU A 21 10.66 5.20 -10.77
CA GLU A 21 10.83 3.80 -11.15
C GLU A 21 9.75 2.92 -10.52
N VAL A 22 9.52 3.02 -9.20
CA VAL A 22 8.48 2.26 -8.50
C VAL A 22 7.10 2.57 -9.07
N TYR A 23 6.80 3.85 -9.29
CA TYR A 23 5.52 4.27 -9.86
C TYR A 23 5.30 3.70 -11.25
N HIS A 24 6.29 3.79 -12.14
CA HIS A 24 6.18 3.28 -13.50
C HIS A 24 6.04 1.75 -13.53
N LEU A 25 6.77 1.03 -12.68
CA LEU A 25 6.64 -0.41 -12.55
C LEU A 25 5.23 -0.79 -12.06
N LEU A 26 4.74 -0.13 -11.01
CA LEU A 26 3.38 -0.36 -10.49
C LEU A 26 2.31 -0.05 -11.54
N TYR A 27 2.42 1.09 -12.22
CA TYR A 27 1.50 1.48 -13.28
C TYR A 27 1.48 0.45 -14.40
N ASN A 28 2.65 0.01 -14.89
CA ASN A 28 2.73 -0.98 -15.95
C ASN A 28 2.15 -2.34 -15.55
N MET A 29 2.25 -2.74 -14.28
CA MET A 29 1.63 -3.98 -13.78
C MET A 29 0.11 -3.91 -13.70
N LEU A 30 -0.45 -2.73 -13.42
CA LEU A 30 -1.90 -2.55 -13.23
C LEU A 30 -2.63 -2.11 -14.51
N LYS A 31 -1.90 -1.56 -15.48
CA LYS A 31 -2.44 -1.09 -16.75
C LYS A 31 -3.24 -2.20 -17.45
N ASP A 32 -4.40 -1.83 -18.00
CA ASP A 32 -5.31 -2.74 -18.72
C ASP A 32 -5.91 -3.85 -17.82
N THR A 33 -5.85 -3.67 -16.49
CA THR A 33 -6.49 -4.56 -15.52
C THR A 33 -7.63 -3.84 -14.78
N ALA A 34 -8.52 -4.61 -14.15
CA ALA A 34 -9.57 -4.05 -13.30
C ALA A 34 -9.02 -3.24 -12.11
N ALA A 35 -7.75 -3.44 -11.73
CA ALA A 35 -7.12 -2.78 -10.60
C ALA A 35 -6.60 -1.37 -10.89
N GLU A 36 -6.50 -0.99 -12.17
CA GLU A 36 -6.04 0.34 -12.59
C GLU A 36 -6.88 1.47 -11.96
N ASN A 37 -8.21 1.31 -11.95
CA ASN A 37 -9.13 2.28 -11.35
C ASN A 37 -8.97 2.40 -9.83
N TYR A 38 -8.53 1.34 -9.15
CA TYR A 38 -8.24 1.43 -7.71
C TYR A 38 -6.97 2.24 -7.45
N LEU A 39 -5.91 2.07 -8.25
CA LEU A 39 -4.70 2.90 -8.14
C LEU A 39 -5.04 4.38 -8.39
N LEU A 40 -5.82 4.68 -9.43
CA LEU A 40 -6.27 6.05 -9.71
C LEU A 40 -7.03 6.65 -8.53
N SER A 41 -7.99 5.91 -7.97
CA SER A 41 -8.74 6.35 -6.80
C SER A 41 -7.82 6.61 -5.60
N ILE A 42 -6.87 5.71 -5.30
CA ILE A 42 -5.90 5.90 -4.21
C ILE A 42 -5.10 7.20 -4.38
N LEU A 43 -4.57 7.44 -5.58
CA LEU A 43 -3.80 8.66 -5.88
C LEU A 43 -4.66 9.92 -5.76
N GLN A 44 -5.91 9.88 -6.22
CA GLN A 44 -6.86 10.98 -6.04
C GLN A 44 -7.13 11.28 -4.56
N HIS A 45 -7.26 10.26 -3.71
CA HIS A 45 -7.41 10.47 -2.26
C HIS A 45 -6.16 11.10 -1.63
N PHE A 46 -4.96 10.75 -2.10
CA PHE A 46 -3.72 11.40 -1.63
C PHE A 46 -3.67 12.90 -1.95
N LEU A 47 -4.30 13.34 -3.05
CA LEU A 47 -4.43 14.76 -3.39
C LEU A 47 -5.35 15.53 -2.42
N LEU A 48 -6.26 14.83 -1.74
CA LEU A 48 -7.20 15.41 -0.77
C LEU A 48 -6.61 15.55 0.65
N ILE A 49 -5.43 14.95 0.91
CA ILE A 49 -4.75 15.07 2.20
C ILE A 49 -4.39 16.54 2.44
N ARG A 50 -4.70 17.03 3.65
CA ARG A 50 -4.47 18.43 4.04
C ARG A 50 -3.02 18.84 3.80
N ASN A 51 -2.82 19.94 3.08
CA ASN A 51 -1.51 20.52 2.79
C ASN A 51 -0.97 21.34 3.98
N ASP A 52 -0.71 20.67 5.10
CA ASP A 52 -0.13 21.24 6.31
C ASP A 52 1.24 20.60 6.57
N TYR A 53 2.27 21.41 6.82
CA TYR A 53 3.65 20.94 6.93
C TYR A 53 3.86 19.90 8.04
N TYR A 54 3.18 20.04 9.18
CA TYR A 54 3.38 19.15 10.33
C TYR A 54 2.43 17.95 10.32
N ILE A 55 1.25 18.12 9.74
CA ILE A 55 0.18 17.12 9.81
C ILE A 55 0.20 16.20 8.60
N ARG A 56 0.64 16.69 7.42
CA ARG A 56 0.73 15.89 6.21
C ARG A 56 1.64 14.66 6.37
N PRO A 57 2.83 14.75 7.01
CA PRO A 57 3.65 13.56 7.29
C PRO A 57 2.92 12.52 8.16
N GLN A 58 2.11 12.95 9.13
CA GLN A 58 1.35 12.03 10.00
C GLN A 58 0.30 11.25 9.21
N TYR A 59 -0.40 11.89 8.26
CA TYR A 59 -1.31 11.18 7.36
C TYR A 59 -0.59 10.11 6.55
N TYR A 60 0.55 10.44 5.95
CA TYR A 60 1.32 9.46 5.16
C TYR A 60 1.91 8.34 6.02
N LYS A 61 2.29 8.62 7.27
CA LYS A 61 2.74 7.58 8.22
C LYS A 61 1.64 6.56 8.49
N ILE A 62 0.44 7.02 8.83
CA ILE A 62 -0.71 6.15 9.08
C ILE A 62 -1.04 5.33 7.83
N ILE A 63 -1.08 5.97 6.66
CA ILE A 63 -1.35 5.30 5.38
C ILE A 63 -0.30 4.22 5.09
N GLU A 64 0.98 4.50 5.30
CA GLU A 64 2.07 3.54 5.12
C GLU A 64 1.90 2.33 6.04
N GLU A 65 1.66 2.55 7.34
CA GLU A 65 1.44 1.47 8.30
C GLU A 65 0.22 0.61 7.91
N CYS A 66 -0.87 1.24 7.45
CA CYS A 66 -2.06 0.53 6.98
C CYS A 66 -1.76 -0.35 5.76
N VAL A 67 -1.07 0.19 4.75
CA VAL A 67 -0.70 -0.55 3.53
C VAL A 67 0.23 -1.70 3.90
N SER A 68 1.20 -1.46 4.79
CA SER A 68 2.10 -2.48 5.31
C SER A 68 1.35 -3.60 6.02
N GLN A 69 0.36 -3.31 6.86
CA GLN A 69 -0.47 -4.36 7.51
C GLN A 69 -1.29 -5.16 6.49
N ILE A 70 -1.87 -4.52 5.48
CA ILE A 70 -2.68 -5.18 4.44
C ILE A 70 -1.80 -6.10 3.57
N VAL A 71 -0.63 -5.63 3.15
CA VAL A 71 0.23 -6.32 2.17
C VAL A 71 1.16 -7.34 2.84
N LEU A 72 1.66 -7.05 4.04
CA LEU A 72 2.69 -7.83 4.74
C LEU A 72 2.13 -8.74 5.85
N HIS A 73 0.82 -9.02 5.86
CA HIS A 73 0.16 -9.78 6.92
C HIS A 73 0.94 -11.04 7.33
N CYS A 74 1.16 -11.18 8.65
CA CYS A 74 2.10 -12.11 9.28
C CYS A 74 1.83 -13.60 9.03
N SER A 75 0.66 -13.96 8.50
CA SER A 75 0.23 -15.37 8.33
C SER A 75 0.54 -15.99 6.97
N GLY A 76 1.05 -15.24 5.98
CA GLY A 76 1.25 -15.82 4.64
C GLY A 76 -0.03 -15.98 3.81
N MET A 77 -1.20 -15.69 4.40
CA MET A 77 -2.51 -15.84 3.80
C MET A 77 -2.99 -14.50 3.26
N ASP A 78 -3.64 -14.50 2.09
CA ASP A 78 -4.33 -13.32 1.58
C ASP A 78 -5.42 -12.89 2.58
N PRO A 79 -5.66 -11.58 2.78
CA PRO A 79 -6.77 -11.13 3.60
C PRO A 79 -8.08 -11.69 3.05
N ASP A 80 -9.02 -12.00 3.93
CA ASP A 80 -10.33 -12.49 3.50
C ASP A 80 -11.12 -11.33 2.85
N PHE A 81 -11.04 -11.23 1.52
CA PHE A 81 -11.72 -10.20 0.73
C PHE A 81 -13.25 -10.33 0.71
N LYS A 82 -13.81 -11.44 1.21
CA LYS A 82 -15.27 -11.65 1.32
C LYS A 82 -15.80 -11.16 2.67
N TYR A 83 -14.94 -10.99 3.66
CA TYR A 83 -15.32 -10.44 4.97
C TYR A 83 -15.44 -8.92 4.91
N ARG A 84 -16.68 -8.42 4.87
CA ARG A 84 -17.04 -7.00 5.09
C ARG A 84 -16.94 -6.59 6.57
N GLN A 85 -15.99 -7.14 7.32
CA GLN A 85 -15.71 -6.59 8.66
C GLN A 85 -14.85 -5.34 8.51
N ARG A 86 -15.03 -4.39 9.42
CA ARG A 86 -14.18 -3.20 9.54
C ARG A 86 -12.74 -3.67 9.51
N LEU A 87 -11.92 -3.09 8.62
CA LEU A 87 -10.47 -3.24 8.72
C LEU A 87 -10.09 -2.68 10.09
N ASP A 88 -9.83 -3.55 11.05
CA ASP A 88 -9.42 -3.15 12.40
C ASP A 88 -7.94 -2.81 12.30
N ILE A 89 -7.67 -1.57 11.91
CA ILE A 89 -6.31 -1.07 11.76
C ILE A 89 -5.77 -0.87 13.16
N ASP A 90 -4.76 -1.67 13.53
CA ASP A 90 -4.12 -1.49 14.83
C ASP A 90 -3.21 -0.26 14.77
N LEU A 91 -3.71 0.83 15.36
CA LEU A 91 -3.01 2.09 15.52
C LEU A 91 -2.42 2.25 16.94
N THR A 92 -2.37 1.19 17.76
CA THR A 92 -1.85 1.28 19.14
C THR A 92 -0.39 1.75 19.22
N HIS A 93 0.36 1.66 18.12
CA HIS A 93 1.73 2.14 17.99
C HIS A 93 1.86 3.65 17.61
N LEU A 94 0.75 4.36 17.40
CA LEU A 94 0.75 5.79 17.03
C LEU A 94 0.62 6.77 18.21
N ILE A 95 0.75 6.28 19.46
CA ILE A 95 0.71 7.07 20.70
C ILE A 95 2.11 7.56 21.07
#